data_AF-A0AAV7PWA9-F1
#
_entry.id   AF-A0AAV7PWA9-F1
#
_cell.length_a   1.000
_cell.length_b   1.000
_cell.length_c   1.000
_cell.angle_alpha   90.00
_cell.angle_beta   90.00
_cell.angle_gamma   90.00
#
_symmetry.space_group_name_H-M   'P 1'
#
loop_
_entity.id
_entity.type
_entity.pdbx_description
1 polymer ?
#
loop_
_entity_poly.entity_id
_entity_poly.type
_entity_poly.pdbx_seq_one_letter_code
_entity_poly.pdbx_strand_id
1 'polypeptide(L)'
;MPDIRLPKRLFYGEMAEGKCTQGRQKKRFKDTLKVSLKSFGIDPDSWEILAQDRPAWRSCISKGATSYEQSRIAEAQKKHELRKFIEKSLPTNPADHLCPMCGRAF
;
A
#
# COMPACT_ATOMS: atom_id res chain seq x y z
N MET A 1 6.76 -4.86 29.39
CA MET A 1 5.40 -5.46 29.28
C MET A 1 5.50 -6.96 29.52
N PRO A 2 4.92 -7.51 30.60
CA PRO A 2 5.07 -8.93 30.98
C PRO A 2 4.38 -9.90 29.99
N ASP A 3 4.99 -11.06 29.74
CA ASP A 3 4.60 -12.05 28.71
C ASP A 3 3.31 -12.81 28.98
N ILE A 4 2.81 -12.76 30.21
CA ILE A 4 1.60 -13.46 30.65
C ILE A 4 0.29 -12.81 30.20
N ARG A 5 0.32 -11.59 29.63
CA ARG A 5 -0.91 -10.87 29.27
C ARG A 5 -1.54 -11.44 27.98
N LEU A 6 -2.84 -11.74 28.04
CA LEU A 6 -3.63 -12.31 26.94
C LEU A 6 -3.47 -11.57 25.59
N PRO A 7 -3.52 -10.22 25.53
CA PRO A 7 -3.35 -9.51 24.27
C PRO A 7 -1.96 -9.70 23.67
N LYS A 8 -0.92 -9.81 24.53
CA LYS A 8 0.45 -10.08 24.10
C LYS A 8 0.53 -11.50 23.52
N ARG A 9 0.05 -12.51 24.24
CA ARG A 9 0.02 -13.91 23.76
C ARG A 9 -0.75 -14.09 22.46
N LEU A 10 -1.92 -13.46 22.32
CA LEU A 10 -2.72 -13.54 21.09
C LEU A 10 -1.97 -12.93 19.91
N PHE A 11 -1.43 -11.73 20.08
CA PHE A 11 -0.73 -11.03 19.02
C PHE A 11 0.54 -11.75 18.56
N TYR A 12 1.36 -12.26 19.49
CA TYR A 12 2.56 -13.03 19.14
C TYR A 12 2.25 -14.45 18.66
N GLY A 13 1.18 -15.07 19.14
CA GLY A 13 0.73 -16.39 18.68
C GLY A 13 0.20 -16.35 17.25
N GLU A 14 -0.60 -15.34 16.89
CA GLU A 14 -1.05 -15.16 15.50
C GLU A 14 0.11 -14.86 14.55
N MET A 15 1.13 -14.14 15.03
CA MET A 15 2.37 -13.87 14.29
C MET A 15 3.23 -15.14 14.07
N ALA A 16 3.18 -16.09 15.01
CA ALA A 16 3.94 -17.33 14.96
C ALA A 16 3.21 -18.48 14.22
N GLU A 17 1.90 -18.63 14.41
CA GLU A 17 1.16 -19.86 14.08
C GLU A 17 -0.17 -19.64 13.31
N GLY A 18 -0.50 -18.41 12.90
CA GLY A 18 -1.77 -18.09 12.23
C GLY A 18 -2.06 -18.94 10.96
N LYS A 19 -3.25 -19.57 10.92
CA LYS A 19 -3.71 -20.45 9.83
C LYS A 19 -3.93 -19.66 8.53
N CYS A 20 -3.38 -20.13 7.40
CA CYS A 20 -3.40 -19.43 6.11
C CYS A 20 -4.42 -20.00 5.10
N THR A 21 -5.08 -19.13 4.34
CA THR A 21 -5.95 -19.49 3.20
C THR A 21 -5.12 -19.72 1.92
N GLN A 22 -5.29 -20.87 1.27
CA GLN A 22 -4.57 -21.30 0.06
C GLN A 22 -4.88 -20.41 -1.15
N GLY A 23 -3.86 -20.03 -1.95
CA GLY A 23 -4.06 -19.36 -3.26
C GLY A 23 -3.07 -18.23 -3.61
N ARG A 24 -2.36 -17.66 -2.63
CA ARG A 24 -1.26 -16.71 -2.83
C ARG A 24 -0.36 -16.77 -1.60
N GLN A 25 0.97 -16.78 -1.75
CA GLN A 25 1.86 -16.67 -0.61
C GLN A 25 1.72 -15.25 -0.04
N LYS A 26 0.76 -15.07 0.89
CA LYS A 26 0.54 -13.81 1.58
C LYS A 26 1.82 -13.51 2.35
N LYS A 27 2.40 -12.33 2.14
CA LYS A 27 3.50 -11.83 2.98
C LYS A 27 3.10 -12.03 4.44
N ARG A 28 3.99 -12.59 5.27
CA ARG A 28 3.68 -12.77 6.70
C ARG A 28 3.39 -11.39 7.27
N PHE A 29 2.60 -11.31 8.34
CA PHE A 29 2.32 -10.03 9.00
C PHE A 29 3.62 -9.26 9.33
N LYS A 30 4.64 -9.98 9.80
CA LYS A 30 6.01 -9.46 9.99
C LYS A 30 6.61 -8.84 8.73
N ASP A 31 6.45 -9.48 7.58
CA ASP A 31 6.99 -8.98 6.31
C ASP A 31 6.25 -7.72 5.84
N THR A 32 4.93 -7.65 6.07
CA THR A 32 4.13 -6.45 5.82
C THR A 32 4.61 -5.29 6.70
N LEU A 33 4.86 -5.54 7.99
CA LEU A 33 5.41 -4.52 8.90
C LEU A 33 6.79 -4.02 8.44
N LYS A 34 7.70 -4.92 8.02
CA LYS A 34 9.01 -4.53 7.49
C LYS A 34 8.89 -3.63 6.26
N VAL A 35 7.95 -3.92 5.36
CA VAL A 35 7.70 -3.08 4.18
C VAL A 35 7.17 -1.70 4.60
N SER A 36 6.22 -1.64 5.54
CA SER A 36 5.68 -0.39 6.04
C SER A 36 6.75 0.47 6.73
N LEU A 37 7.60 -0.13 7.57
CA LEU A 37 8.71 0.58 8.22
C LEU A 37 9.67 1.21 7.20
N LYS A 38 10.06 0.44 6.16
CA LYS A 38 10.88 0.98 5.07
C LYS A 38 10.20 2.14 4.34
N SER A 39 8.89 2.04 4.09
CA SER A 39 8.13 3.11 3.45
C SER A 39 8.06 4.39 4.29
N PHE A 40 8.22 4.27 5.61
CA PHE A 40 8.23 5.39 6.55
C PHE A 40 9.66 5.92 6.78
N GLY A 41 10.67 5.36 6.10
CA GLY A 41 12.08 5.73 6.29
C GLY A 41 12.69 5.19 7.58
N ILE A 42 12.09 4.16 8.19
CA ILE A 42 12.57 3.53 9.42
C ILE A 42 13.28 2.23 9.05
N ASP A 43 14.49 2.06 9.57
CA ASP A 43 15.26 0.85 9.38
C ASP A 43 14.66 -0.32 10.20
N PRO A 44 14.27 -1.45 9.56
CA PRO A 44 13.62 -2.57 10.23
C PRO A 44 14.51 -3.37 11.19
N ASP A 45 15.83 -3.14 11.21
CA ASP A 45 16.74 -3.84 12.09
C ASP A 45 17.07 -3.00 13.35
N SER A 46 16.95 -1.67 13.28
CA SER A 46 17.20 -0.75 14.41
C SER A 46 15.95 -0.09 15.02
N TRP A 47 14.74 -0.41 14.55
CA TRP A 47 13.49 0.19 15.05
C TRP A 47 13.23 -0.02 16.54
N GLU A 48 13.73 -1.12 17.14
CA GLU A 48 13.56 -1.40 18.57
C GLU A 48 14.31 -0.39 19.46
N ILE A 49 15.50 0.04 19.03
CA ILE A 49 16.29 1.06 19.72
C ILE A 49 15.54 2.40 19.67
N LEU A 50 15.01 2.75 18.50
CA LEU A 50 14.22 3.97 18.31
C LEU A 50 12.89 3.93 19.09
N ALA A 51 12.32 2.74 19.31
CA ALA A 51 11.09 2.54 20.07
C ALA A 51 11.27 2.65 21.59
N GLN A 52 12.51 2.54 22.12
CA GLN A 52 12.79 2.75 23.53
C GLN A 52 12.50 4.19 23.97
N ASP A 53 12.83 5.16 23.12
CA ASP A 53 12.44 6.56 23.30
C ASP A 53 11.04 6.78 22.70
N ARG A 54 10.02 6.74 23.57
CA ARG A 54 8.61 6.83 23.17
C ARG A 54 8.27 8.16 22.46
N PRO A 55 8.68 9.34 22.96
CA PRO A 55 8.56 10.60 22.21
C PRO A 55 9.18 10.55 20.80
N ALA A 56 10.43 10.09 20.67
CA ALA A 56 11.10 10.01 19.38
C ALA A 56 10.39 9.05 18.43
N TRP A 57 9.95 7.89 18.93
CA TRP A 57 9.15 6.92 18.18
C TRP A 57 7.88 7.53 17.59
N ARG A 58 7.09 8.24 18.40
CA ARG A 58 5.84 8.87 17.94
C ARG A 58 6.10 9.94 16.88
N SER A 59 7.14 10.75 17.09
CA SER A 59 7.53 11.79 16.13
C SER A 59 7.95 11.19 14.78
N CYS A 60 8.81 10.16 14.82
CA CYS A 60 9.29 9.47 13.63
C CYS A 60 8.15 8.82 12.84
N ILE A 61 7.24 8.11 13.52
CA ILE A 61 6.08 7.47 12.89
C ILE A 61 5.14 8.51 12.27
N SER A 62 4.85 9.61 12.97
CA SER A 62 3.97 10.67 12.45
C SER A 62 4.56 11.33 11.20
N LYS A 63 5.87 11.63 11.23
CA LYS A 63 6.61 12.16 10.09
C LYS A 63 6.60 11.20 8.91
N GLY A 64 6.90 9.92 9.15
CA GLY A 64 6.90 8.86 8.14
C GLY A 64 5.52 8.67 7.49
N ALA A 65 4.45 8.66 8.30
CA ALA A 65 3.08 8.54 7.81
C ALA A 65 2.68 9.74 6.92
N THR A 66 3.06 10.95 7.31
CA THR A 66 2.78 12.16 6.53
C THR A 66 3.50 12.10 5.16
N SER A 67 4.77 11.73 5.15
CA SER A 67 5.57 11.61 3.92
C SER A 67 5.05 10.50 3.00
N TYR A 68 4.67 9.36 3.58
CA TYR A 68 4.09 8.25 2.83
C TYR A 68 2.77 8.66 2.16
N GLU A 69 1.87 9.34 2.88
CA GLU A 69 0.59 9.73 2.30
C GLU A 69 0.74 10.81 1.23
N GLN A 70 1.66 11.78 1.43
CA GLN A 70 2.02 12.74 0.38
C GLN A 70 2.49 12.01 -0.89
N SER A 71 3.37 11.02 -0.75
CA SER A 71 3.87 10.23 -1.87
C SER A 71 2.76 9.44 -2.56
N ARG A 72 1.85 8.83 -1.79
CA ARG A 72 0.70 8.11 -2.36
C ARG A 72 -0.24 9.03 -3.13
N ILE A 73 -0.53 10.22 -2.60
CA ILE A 73 -1.40 11.20 -3.27
C ILE A 73 -0.75 11.65 -4.58
N ALA A 74 0.55 11.99 -4.56
CA ALA A 74 1.28 12.38 -5.76
C ALA A 74 1.29 11.28 -6.83
N GLU A 75 1.49 10.01 -6.43
CA GLU A 75 1.45 8.89 -7.36
C GLU A 75 0.04 8.68 -7.96
N ALA A 76 -1.00 8.85 -7.14
CA ALA A 76 -2.39 8.77 -7.59
C ALA A 76 -2.74 9.89 -8.58
N GLN A 77 -2.28 11.12 -8.32
CA GLN A 77 -2.43 12.26 -9.22
C GLN A 77 -1.73 12.02 -10.55
N LYS A 78 -0.47 11.57 -10.53
CA LYS A 78 0.28 11.21 -11.74
C LYS A 78 -0.44 10.16 -12.58
N LYS A 79 -0.98 9.12 -11.93
CA LYS A 79 -1.79 8.08 -12.62
C LYS A 79 -3.10 8.63 -13.19
N HIS A 80 -3.71 9.60 -12.53
CA HIS A 80 -4.90 10.27 -13.04
C HIS A 80 -4.59 11.14 -14.27
N GLU A 81 -3.53 11.94 -14.21
CA GLU A 81 -3.08 12.78 -15.32
C GLU A 81 -2.70 11.96 -16.55
N LEU A 82 -1.98 10.85 -16.36
CA LEU A 82 -1.65 9.92 -17.44
C LEU A 82 -2.90 9.37 -18.14
N ARG A 83 -3.91 8.95 -17.37
CA ARG A 83 -5.19 8.48 -17.93
C ARG A 83 -5.89 9.59 -18.74
N LYS A 84 -5.94 10.81 -18.20
CA LYS A 84 -6.53 11.98 -18.86
C LYS A 84 -5.78 12.38 -20.12
N PHE A 85 -4.45 12.26 -20.12
CA PHE A 85 -3.63 12.51 -21.31
C PHE A 85 -3.88 11.45 -22.38
N ILE A 86 -3.86 10.17 -22.01
CA ILE A 86 -4.15 9.05 -22.91
C ILE A 86 -5.53 9.25 -23.56
N GLU A 87 -6.57 9.50 -22.76
CA GLU A 87 -7.93 9.74 -23.25
C GLU A 87 -8.02 10.90 -24.26
N LYS A 88 -7.30 12.01 -24.02
CA LYS A 88 -7.25 13.14 -24.96
C LYS A 88 -6.41 12.88 -26.20
N SER A 89 -5.40 12.01 -26.09
CA SER A 89 -4.45 11.70 -27.16
C SER A 89 -4.89 10.55 -28.05
N LEU A 90 -5.84 9.72 -27.60
CA LEU A 90 -6.46 8.74 -28.48
C LEU A 90 -7.18 9.50 -29.61
N PRO A 91 -6.87 9.22 -30.88
CA PRO A 91 -7.74 9.60 -31.96
C PRO A 91 -9.12 9.02 -31.64
N THR A 92 -10.18 9.84 -31.74
CA THR A 92 -11.52 9.30 -31.93
C THR A 92 -11.45 8.50 -33.22
N ASN A 93 -11.19 7.20 -33.15
CA ASN A 93 -11.37 6.34 -34.31
C ASN A 93 -12.83 6.54 -34.70
N PRO A 94 -13.14 7.05 -35.90
CA PRO A 94 -14.50 6.92 -36.41
C PRO A 94 -14.79 5.41 -36.34
N ALA A 95 -15.96 5.02 -35.83
CA ALA A 95 -16.27 3.60 -35.66
C ALA A 95 -15.95 2.87 -36.96
N ASP A 96 -14.96 1.98 -36.92
CA ASP A 96 -14.43 1.27 -38.10
C ASP A 96 -15.47 0.29 -38.68
N HIS A 97 -16.67 0.26 -38.09
CA HIS A 97 -17.77 -0.61 -38.43
C HIS A 97 -19.02 0.28 -38.53
N LEU A 98 -19.35 0.67 -39.76
CA LEU A 98 -20.63 1.29 -40.06
C LEU A 98 -21.60 0.20 -40.50
N CYS A 99 -22.84 0.25 -40.03
CA CYS A 99 -23.89 -0.67 -40.48
C CYS A 99 -24.13 -0.47 -41.99
N PRO A 100 -23.98 -1.52 -42.83
CA PRO A 100 -24.18 -1.40 -44.28
C PRO A 100 -25.60 -0.99 -44.69
N MET A 101 -26.58 -1.18 -43.80
CA MET A 101 -28.00 -0.94 -44.06
C MET A 101 -28.50 0.44 -43.61
N CYS A 102 -27.84 1.06 -42.64
CA CYS A 102 -28.32 2.34 -42.08
C CYS A 102 -27.22 3.36 -41.77
N GLY A 103 -25.95 3.05 -42.07
CA GLY A 103 -24.82 3.98 -41.96
C GLY A 103 -24.46 4.40 -40.53
N ARG A 104 -25.02 3.74 -39.51
CA ARG A 104 -24.71 4.06 -38.10
C ARG A 104 -23.42 3.36 -37.66
N ALA A 105 -22.62 4.10 -36.90
CA ALA A 105 -21.48 3.60 -36.13
C ALA A 105 -21.96 2.68 -34.99
N PHE A 106 -21.28 1.54 -34.80
CA PHE A 106 -21.45 0.66 -33.63
C PHE A 106 -20.63 1.14 -32.44
#